data_AF-A0A538Q128-F1
#
_entry.id   AF-A0A538Q128-F1
#
_cell.length_a   1.000
_cell.length_b   1.000
_cell.length_c   1.000
_cell.angle_alpha   90.00
_cell.angle_beta   90.00
_cell.angle_gamma   90.00
#
_symmetry.space_group_name_H-M   'P 1'
#
loop_
_entity.id
_entity.type
_entity.pdbx_description
1 polymer ?
#
loop_
_entity_poly.entity_id
_entity_poly.type
_entity_poly.pdbx_seq_one_letter_code
_entity_poly.pdbx_strand_id
1 'polypeptide(L)'
;MTVDVGRPERNAHGLRIRTRHSPVNLKKTLHLAIHCLFLVDKHVVRIHLACMLNTTTIDTAAAARADRDHAAILGQLGITTRSHLSGTETAFAHGTPLCDIGIKLAKRDRAAFLRLPTVEDGMAELRAQVQREQRADHWIDLGGVSVDYTGRVVTERDLDTGTGIDRLVPSETGWARLASFAPTGVAPALRTNINAWAGKRRGDRVRIRIRDTEDRAARELFAVVGTGYVPYDLDAIAADVAELLPADARVRVRYDRQRARIDAVLCNPHHFPDSTGAAGVGEAHRLALRITTADDGTGGFRLRWAAERIRCVNLTLLRGSRTVFSARHTREDLADMVRDALAAQGEVMEGFAAAWRAAWASYYVDQSTRDGRLDGEEALRRMVFHGLIRIPGLRKPDVWDAVKAAWEAEPGHSVAHVHNAITRAAHQAPTERSWADDELEEMASSALYQRVHVLAEIPEEDRANLGWS
;
A
#
# COMPACT_ATOMS: atom_id res chain seq x y z
N MET A 1 -24.93 -22.92 -49.52
CA MET A 1 -25.69 -23.11 -48.28
C MET A 1 -25.87 -21.74 -47.63
N THR A 2 -27.05 -21.16 -47.79
CA THR A 2 -27.40 -19.82 -47.29
C THR A 2 -27.63 -19.93 -45.79
N VAL A 3 -26.82 -19.23 -44.98
CA VAL A 3 -26.97 -19.19 -43.52
C VAL A 3 -27.81 -17.98 -43.18
N ASP A 4 -28.97 -18.23 -42.57
CA ASP A 4 -29.88 -17.21 -42.08
C ASP A 4 -29.32 -16.59 -40.78
N VAL A 5 -29.14 -15.27 -40.77
CA VAL A 5 -28.58 -14.51 -39.65
C VAL A 5 -29.71 -13.69 -39.03
N GLY A 6 -30.21 -14.14 -37.88
CA GLY A 6 -31.25 -13.41 -37.15
C GLY A 6 -30.84 -11.98 -36.79
N ARG A 7 -31.79 -11.05 -36.84
CA ARG A 7 -31.58 -9.63 -36.52
C ARG A 7 -31.12 -9.44 -35.06
N PRO A 8 -30.22 -8.48 -34.79
CA PRO A 8 -29.78 -8.15 -33.44
C PRO A 8 -30.88 -7.40 -32.66
N GLU A 9 -31.24 -7.89 -31.48
CA GLU A 9 -32.03 -7.14 -30.50
C GLU A 9 -31.10 -6.35 -29.57
N ARG A 10 -31.36 -5.05 -29.41
CA ARG A 10 -30.68 -4.17 -28.46
C ARG A 10 -31.46 -4.13 -27.15
N ASN A 11 -30.84 -4.59 -26.05
CA ASN A 11 -31.28 -4.27 -24.69
C ASN A 11 -30.17 -3.52 -23.94
N ALA A 12 -30.56 -2.77 -22.90
CA ALA A 12 -29.77 -1.73 -22.21
C ALA A 12 -28.48 -2.18 -21.49
N HIS A 13 -28.05 -3.45 -21.60
CA HIS A 13 -26.85 -3.99 -20.95
C HIS A 13 -25.89 -4.74 -21.88
N GLY A 14 -25.84 -4.37 -23.17
CA GLY A 14 -24.78 -4.81 -24.09
C GLY A 14 -25.20 -5.88 -25.11
N LEU A 15 -24.42 -5.97 -26.18
CA LEU A 15 -24.69 -6.81 -27.36
C LEU A 15 -24.50 -8.29 -27.03
N ARG A 16 -25.54 -9.12 -27.16
CA ARG A 16 -25.45 -10.58 -27.04
C ARG A 16 -25.71 -11.22 -28.40
N ILE A 17 -24.67 -11.78 -29.02
CA ILE A 17 -24.81 -12.60 -30.23
C ILE A 17 -24.94 -14.06 -29.78
N ARG A 18 -26.13 -14.65 -29.97
CA ARG A 18 -26.33 -16.09 -29.78
C ARG A 18 -25.98 -16.81 -31.08
N THR A 19 -24.86 -17.52 -31.11
CA THR A 19 -24.58 -18.51 -32.15
C THR A 19 -24.81 -19.91 -31.60
N ARG A 20 -25.68 -20.69 -32.24
CA ARG A 20 -25.76 -22.13 -32.02
C ARG A 20 -24.73 -22.84 -32.92
N HIS A 21 -23.96 -23.74 -32.29
CA HIS A 21 -23.40 -25.00 -32.81
C HIS A 21 -21.89 -25.14 -33.09
N SER A 22 -21.44 -26.34 -32.68
CA SER A 22 -20.47 -27.28 -33.25
C SER A 22 -18.97 -26.89 -33.38
N PRO A 23 -18.02 -27.80 -33.05
CA PRO A 23 -16.60 -27.48 -32.86
C PRO A 23 -15.82 -27.07 -34.13
N VAL A 24 -16.41 -27.13 -35.32
CA VAL A 24 -15.66 -27.09 -36.59
C VAL A 24 -15.44 -25.65 -37.14
N ASN A 25 -16.03 -24.62 -36.55
CA ASN A 25 -15.93 -23.24 -37.09
C ASN A 25 -15.25 -22.20 -36.19
N LEU A 26 -14.47 -22.62 -35.19
CA LEU A 26 -13.79 -21.70 -34.26
C LEU A 26 -12.86 -20.68 -34.97
N LYS A 27 -12.17 -21.09 -36.05
CA LYS A 27 -11.25 -20.22 -36.81
C LYS A 27 -11.95 -19.04 -37.51
N LYS A 28 -13.18 -19.23 -37.99
CA LYS A 28 -13.94 -18.16 -38.67
C LYS A 28 -14.63 -17.23 -37.68
N THR A 29 -15.12 -17.76 -36.56
CA THR A 29 -15.68 -16.95 -35.46
C THR A 29 -14.61 -16.08 -34.82
N LEU A 30 -13.38 -16.58 -34.69
CA LEU A 30 -12.24 -15.80 -34.19
C LEU A 30 -11.85 -14.66 -35.15
N HIS A 31 -11.83 -14.91 -36.46
CA HIS A 31 -11.53 -13.88 -37.47
C HIS A 31 -12.55 -12.73 -37.47
N LEU A 32 -13.84 -13.04 -37.26
CA LEU A 32 -14.90 -12.02 -37.21
C LEU A 32 -14.89 -11.23 -35.89
N ALA A 33 -14.58 -11.89 -34.76
CA ALA A 33 -14.39 -11.21 -33.47
C ALA A 33 -13.15 -10.30 -33.48
N ILE A 34 -12.07 -10.71 -34.15
CA ILE A 34 -10.86 -9.92 -34.36
C ILE A 34 -11.19 -8.65 -35.17
N HIS A 35 -12.01 -8.75 -36.23
CA HIS A 35 -12.40 -7.58 -37.03
C HIS A 35 -13.27 -6.56 -36.27
N CYS A 36 -14.11 -7.00 -35.32
CA CYS A 36 -14.89 -6.10 -34.47
C CYS A 36 -14.05 -5.42 -33.36
N LEU A 37 -12.92 -6.01 -32.97
CA LEU A 37 -11.97 -5.44 -31.98
C LEU A 37 -10.98 -4.43 -32.59
N PHE A 38 -10.91 -4.31 -33.93
CA PHE A 38 -10.00 -3.40 -34.64
C PHE A 38 -10.35 -1.90 -34.54
N LEU A 39 -11.39 -1.54 -33.78
CA LEU A 39 -11.75 -0.14 -33.48
C LEU A 39 -11.11 0.41 -32.19
N VAL A 40 -10.27 -0.37 -31.49
CA VAL A 40 -9.57 0.08 -30.29
C VAL A 40 -8.06 -0.09 -30.48
N ASP A 41 -7.35 1.01 -30.24
CA ASP A 41 -5.91 1.27 -30.35
C ASP A 41 -4.98 0.04 -30.56
N LYS A 42 -4.29 0.02 -31.71
CA LYS A 42 -3.44 -1.09 -32.20
C LYS A 42 -2.33 -1.50 -31.22
N HIS A 43 -1.92 -0.61 -30.32
CA HIS A 43 -0.89 -0.93 -29.31
C HIS A 43 -1.42 -1.76 -28.14
N VAL A 44 -2.67 -1.54 -27.72
CA VAL A 44 -3.27 -2.26 -26.57
C VAL A 44 -3.60 -3.70 -26.95
N VAL A 45 -4.08 -3.93 -28.18
CA VAL A 45 -4.45 -5.27 -28.68
C VAL A 45 -3.23 -6.15 -28.92
N ARG A 46 -2.11 -5.60 -29.41
CA ARG A 46 -0.88 -6.37 -29.63
C ARG A 46 -0.27 -6.90 -28.33
N ILE A 47 -0.36 -6.11 -27.25
CA ILE A 47 0.08 -6.51 -25.91
C ILE A 47 -0.86 -7.59 -25.35
N HIS A 48 -2.17 -7.45 -25.52
CA HIS A 48 -3.13 -8.47 -25.07
C HIS A 48 -2.97 -9.81 -25.82
N LEU A 49 -2.74 -9.78 -27.13
CA LEU A 49 -2.60 -11.01 -27.94
C LEU A 49 -1.28 -11.75 -27.66
N ALA A 50 -0.18 -11.03 -27.45
CA ALA A 50 1.10 -11.62 -27.06
C ALA A 50 1.05 -12.21 -25.62
N CYS A 51 0.29 -11.58 -24.72
CA CYS A 51 0.08 -12.07 -23.36
C CYS A 51 -0.80 -13.32 -23.26
N MET A 52 -1.75 -13.54 -24.19
CA MET A 52 -2.63 -14.73 -24.17
C MET A 52 -2.00 -15.99 -24.77
N LEU A 53 -0.87 -15.86 -25.49
CA LEU A 53 -0.20 -16.97 -26.17
C LEU A 53 0.99 -17.55 -25.40
N ASN A 54 1.37 -16.95 -24.28
CA ASN A 54 2.35 -17.53 -23.38
C ASN A 54 1.65 -18.58 -22.50
N THR A 55 1.89 -19.86 -22.78
CA THR A 55 1.69 -20.94 -21.80
C THR A 55 2.72 -20.77 -20.69
N THR A 56 2.53 -19.76 -19.83
CA THR A 56 3.35 -19.56 -18.64
C THR A 56 2.98 -20.61 -17.61
N THR A 57 3.96 -21.44 -17.25
CA THR A 57 3.93 -22.24 -16.02
C THR A 57 3.64 -21.31 -14.86
N ILE A 58 2.59 -21.63 -14.10
CA ILE A 58 2.30 -20.96 -12.84
C ILE A 58 3.44 -21.33 -11.91
N ASP A 59 4.20 -20.34 -11.42
CA ASP A 59 5.10 -20.58 -10.30
C ASP A 59 4.22 -20.66 -9.07
N THR A 60 3.88 -21.89 -8.69
CA THR A 60 2.96 -22.15 -7.60
C THR A 60 3.48 -21.61 -6.25
N ALA A 61 4.76 -21.20 -6.16
CA ALA A 61 5.44 -20.62 -4.98
C ALA A 61 5.02 -19.21 -4.77
N ALA A 62 5.15 -18.49 -5.87
CA ALA A 62 4.63 -17.16 -5.94
C ALA A 62 3.10 -17.21 -5.82
N ALA A 63 2.45 -18.36 -6.13
CA ALA A 63 1.00 -18.48 -6.06
C ALA A 63 0.51 -18.55 -4.64
N ALA A 64 1.07 -19.42 -3.82
CA ALA A 64 0.55 -19.56 -2.48
C ALA A 64 1.27 -18.67 -1.44
N ARG A 65 2.43 -18.07 -1.78
CA ARG A 65 2.83 -16.76 -1.19
C ARG A 65 1.80 -15.67 -1.48
N ALA A 66 1.37 -15.52 -2.73
CA ALA A 66 0.34 -14.55 -3.09
C ALA A 66 -0.99 -14.81 -2.38
N ASP A 67 -1.36 -16.08 -2.16
CA ASP A 67 -2.53 -16.45 -1.38
C ASP A 67 -2.37 -16.16 0.12
N ARG A 68 -1.19 -16.38 0.70
CA ARG A 68 -0.89 -15.98 2.08
C ARG A 68 -0.93 -14.48 2.26
N ASP A 69 -0.30 -13.72 1.38
CA ASP A 69 -0.38 -12.26 1.37
C ASP A 69 -1.83 -11.80 1.25
N HIS A 70 -2.60 -12.46 0.38
CA HIS A 70 -4.03 -12.19 0.24
C HIS A 70 -4.79 -12.45 1.52
N ALA A 71 -4.57 -13.61 2.16
CA ALA A 71 -5.18 -13.99 3.42
C ALA A 71 -4.76 -13.06 4.57
N ALA A 72 -3.51 -12.60 4.62
CA ALA A 72 -3.03 -11.65 5.62
C ALA A 72 -3.65 -10.26 5.41
N ILE A 73 -3.68 -9.76 4.17
CA ILE A 73 -4.32 -8.49 3.81
C ILE A 73 -5.84 -8.51 4.14
N LEU A 74 -6.51 -9.64 3.89
CA LEU A 74 -7.92 -9.81 4.21
C LEU A 74 -8.15 -10.02 5.72
N GLY A 75 -7.38 -10.89 6.36
CA GLY A 75 -7.59 -11.32 7.75
C GLY A 75 -7.12 -10.29 8.77
N GLN A 76 -5.91 -9.75 8.59
CA GLN A 76 -5.31 -8.79 9.53
C GLN A 76 -5.77 -7.36 9.23
N LEU A 77 -5.81 -6.96 7.95
CA LEU A 77 -6.13 -5.57 7.57
C LEU A 77 -7.59 -5.38 7.17
N GLY A 78 -8.34 -6.45 6.84
CA GLY A 78 -9.71 -6.36 6.33
C GLY A 78 -9.82 -5.63 4.98
N ILE A 79 -8.75 -5.63 4.18
CA ILE A 79 -8.74 -4.95 2.89
C ILE A 79 -9.11 -5.92 1.79
N THR A 80 -10.11 -5.58 0.99
CA THR A 80 -10.38 -6.29 -0.26
C THR A 80 -9.65 -5.59 -1.42
N THR A 81 -8.77 -6.30 -2.11
CA THR A 81 -8.04 -5.80 -3.30
C THR A 81 -8.77 -6.15 -4.61
N ARG A 82 -10.10 -5.99 -4.64
CA ARG A 82 -10.93 -6.37 -5.80
C ARG A 82 -10.96 -5.28 -6.89
N SER A 83 -10.91 -5.71 -8.15
CA SER A 83 -11.18 -4.86 -9.32
C SER A 83 -12.68 -4.58 -9.45
N HIS A 84 -13.06 -3.33 -9.72
CA HIS A 84 -14.46 -2.92 -9.91
C HIS A 84 -15.07 -3.42 -11.24
N LEU A 85 -14.25 -3.94 -12.17
CA LEU A 85 -14.62 -4.10 -13.58
C LEU A 85 -14.92 -5.52 -14.06
N SER A 86 -14.68 -6.56 -13.27
CA SER A 86 -15.12 -7.92 -13.56
C SER A 86 -14.81 -8.78 -12.33
N GLY A 87 -15.73 -9.64 -11.92
CA GLY A 87 -15.57 -10.55 -10.77
C GLY A 87 -14.51 -11.64 -10.94
N THR A 88 -13.40 -11.35 -11.61
CA THR A 88 -12.23 -12.23 -11.77
C THR A 88 -11.00 -11.58 -11.10
N GLU A 89 -10.42 -12.32 -10.16
CA GLU A 89 -9.56 -11.84 -9.07
C GLU A 89 -8.12 -11.47 -9.44
N THR A 90 -7.63 -11.87 -10.60
CA THR A 90 -6.34 -11.48 -11.21
C THR A 90 -6.42 -11.82 -12.71
N ALA A 91 -5.64 -11.15 -13.57
CA ALA A 91 -5.66 -11.45 -15.01
C ALA A 91 -4.90 -12.74 -15.36
N PHE A 92 -4.04 -13.17 -14.44
CA PHE A 92 -3.23 -14.38 -14.48
C PHE A 92 -3.36 -15.08 -13.13
N ALA A 93 -3.16 -16.39 -13.09
CA ALA A 93 -3.14 -17.12 -11.82
C ALA A 93 -2.13 -16.49 -10.86
N HIS A 94 -2.44 -16.52 -9.57
CA HIS A 94 -1.45 -16.18 -8.55
C HIS A 94 -0.17 -16.95 -8.82
N GLY A 95 0.96 -16.30 -8.57
CA GLY A 95 2.27 -16.85 -8.79
C GLY A 95 2.79 -16.86 -10.20
N THR A 96 2.01 -16.45 -11.19
CA THR A 96 2.57 -16.30 -12.54
C THR A 96 3.76 -15.33 -12.50
N PRO A 97 4.95 -15.72 -12.99
CA PRO A 97 6.12 -14.85 -12.97
C PRO A 97 5.89 -13.56 -13.76
N LEU A 98 6.47 -12.45 -13.30
CA LEU A 98 6.47 -11.22 -14.08
C LEU A 98 7.26 -11.41 -15.39
N CYS A 99 6.82 -10.75 -16.46
CA CYS A 99 7.61 -10.62 -17.67
C CYS A 99 8.75 -9.60 -17.47
N ASP A 100 9.68 -9.50 -18.43
CA ASP A 100 10.81 -8.58 -18.39
C ASP A 100 10.42 -7.12 -18.08
N ILE A 101 9.30 -6.66 -18.64
CA ILE A 101 8.78 -5.31 -18.39
C ILE A 101 8.33 -5.18 -16.94
N GLY A 102 7.58 -6.16 -16.42
CA GLY A 102 7.15 -6.21 -15.02
C GLY A 102 8.33 -6.22 -14.05
N ILE A 103 9.36 -7.02 -14.34
CA ILE A 103 10.61 -7.08 -13.55
C ILE A 103 11.31 -5.72 -13.52
N LYS A 104 11.44 -5.04 -14.67
CA LYS A 104 12.05 -3.70 -14.75
C LYS A 104 11.27 -2.67 -13.92
N LEU A 105 9.94 -2.72 -13.97
CA LEU A 105 9.09 -1.82 -13.18
C LEU A 105 9.23 -2.10 -11.68
N ALA A 106 9.29 -3.37 -11.27
CA ALA A 106 9.44 -3.75 -9.87
C ALA A 106 10.78 -3.24 -9.30
N LYS A 107 11.88 -3.41 -10.06
CA LYS A 107 13.20 -2.88 -9.71
C LYS A 107 13.20 -1.35 -9.57
N ARG A 108 12.55 -0.65 -10.50
CA ARG A 108 12.42 0.82 -10.45
C ARG A 108 11.63 1.26 -9.22
N ASP A 109 10.49 0.63 -8.95
CA ASP A 109 9.61 0.99 -7.84
C ASP A 109 10.27 0.70 -6.48
N ARG A 110 11.09 -0.36 -6.38
CA ARG A 110 11.97 -0.58 -5.22
C ARG A 110 12.99 0.53 -5.06
N ALA A 111 13.73 0.88 -6.12
CA ALA A 111 14.72 1.95 -6.03
C ALA A 111 14.07 3.29 -5.61
N ALA A 112 12.84 3.57 -6.07
CA ALA A 112 12.08 4.73 -5.64
C ALA A 112 11.66 4.65 -4.16
N PHE A 113 11.27 3.46 -3.67
CA PHE A 113 10.97 3.25 -2.25
C PHE A 113 12.20 3.46 -1.36
N LEU A 114 13.35 2.90 -1.72
CA LEU A 114 14.60 3.03 -0.95
C LEU A 114 15.13 4.48 -0.89
N ARG A 115 14.68 5.35 -1.79
CA ARG A 115 14.97 6.80 -1.78
C ARG A 115 14.01 7.61 -0.91
N LEU A 116 12.91 7.03 -0.45
CA LEU A 116 12.01 7.74 0.47
C LEU A 116 12.71 7.95 1.81
N PRO A 117 12.51 9.09 2.48
CA PRO A 117 13.04 9.29 3.83
C PRO A 117 12.47 8.24 4.80
N THR A 118 13.22 7.98 5.87
CA THR A 118 12.71 7.23 7.02
C THR A 118 11.51 7.97 7.63
N VAL A 119 10.68 7.27 8.41
CA VAL A 119 9.55 7.89 9.10
C VAL A 119 10.02 9.04 10.00
N GLU A 120 11.12 8.85 10.72
CA GLU A 120 11.70 9.86 11.60
C GLU A 120 12.14 11.11 10.81
N ASP A 121 12.98 10.94 9.79
CA ASP A 121 13.51 12.06 9.00
C ASP A 121 12.39 12.82 8.28
N GLY A 122 11.46 12.08 7.65
CA GLY A 122 10.39 12.69 6.87
C GLY A 122 9.35 13.41 7.74
N MET A 123 9.09 12.91 8.96
CA MET A 123 8.24 13.61 9.92
C MET A 123 8.95 14.80 10.56
N ALA A 124 10.25 14.71 10.83
CA ALA A 124 11.05 15.84 11.30
C ALA A 124 11.08 16.98 10.26
N GLU A 125 11.26 16.66 8.98
CA GLU A 125 11.19 17.64 7.88
C GLU A 125 9.81 18.30 7.81
N LEU A 126 8.73 17.51 7.91
CA LEU A 126 7.37 18.03 7.91
C LEU A 126 7.10 18.98 9.08
N ARG A 127 7.54 18.61 10.30
CA ARG A 127 7.43 19.46 11.49
C ARG A 127 8.18 20.77 11.30
N ALA A 128 9.42 20.70 10.80
CA ALA A 128 10.22 21.88 10.51
C ALA A 128 9.58 22.77 9.42
N GLN A 129 8.90 22.17 8.43
CA GLN A 129 8.12 22.92 7.45
C GLN A 129 6.94 23.65 8.08
N VAL A 130 6.14 22.98 8.92
CA VAL A 130 4.98 23.58 9.60
C VAL A 130 5.40 24.68 10.58
N GLN A 131 6.48 24.46 11.35
CA GLN A 131 7.01 25.46 12.28
C GLN A 131 7.49 26.73 11.58
N ARG A 132 8.09 26.59 10.38
CA ARG A 132 8.49 27.74 9.54
C ARG A 132 7.31 28.58 9.06
N GLU A 133 6.09 28.08 9.13
CA GLU A 133 4.89 28.86 8.79
C GLU A 133 4.46 29.81 9.91
N GLN A 134 5.01 29.70 11.12
CA GLN A 134 4.69 30.57 12.27
C GLN A 134 3.18 30.70 12.49
N ARG A 135 2.49 29.56 12.52
CA ARG A 135 1.03 29.53 12.63
C ARG A 135 0.58 30.13 13.96
N ALA A 136 -0.52 30.86 13.92
CA ALA A 136 -1.19 31.36 15.11
C ALA A 136 -2.70 31.27 14.91
N ASP A 137 -3.40 31.02 16.01
CA ASP A 137 -4.85 30.98 16.05
C ASP A 137 -5.35 32.19 16.87
N HIS A 138 -6.36 32.87 16.35
CA HIS A 138 -6.98 34.00 17.04
C HIS A 138 -8.50 33.84 17.09
N TRP A 139 -9.09 34.18 18.22
CA TRP A 139 -10.54 34.26 18.35
C TRP A 139 -11.01 35.66 17.97
N ILE A 140 -11.98 35.76 17.07
CA ILE A 140 -12.50 37.05 16.60
C ILE A 140 -14.03 37.07 16.60
N ASP A 141 -14.59 38.28 16.67
CA ASP A 141 -15.99 38.51 16.35
C ASP A 141 -16.14 38.59 14.84
N LEU A 142 -16.89 37.65 14.26
CA LEU A 142 -17.12 37.61 12.82
C LEU A 142 -17.79 38.90 12.31
N GLY A 143 -18.58 39.57 13.14
CA GLY A 143 -19.18 40.87 12.80
C GLY A 143 -18.23 42.05 12.80
N GLY A 144 -17.04 41.91 13.37
CA GLY A 144 -15.95 42.87 13.32
C GLY A 144 -15.01 42.67 12.13
N VAL A 145 -15.26 41.66 11.29
CA VAL A 145 -14.45 41.40 10.09
C VAL A 145 -14.87 42.32 8.95
N SER A 146 -13.88 42.91 8.29
CA SER A 146 -14.07 43.64 7.03
C SER A 146 -12.97 43.31 6.05
N VAL A 147 -13.13 43.76 4.81
CA VAL A 147 -12.15 43.62 3.74
C VAL A 147 -11.85 45.00 3.20
N ASP A 148 -10.58 45.38 3.20
CA ASP A 148 -10.16 46.69 2.71
C ASP A 148 -10.12 46.77 1.18
N TYR A 149 -9.81 47.95 0.66
CA TYR A 149 -9.73 48.21 -0.78
C TYR A 149 -8.59 47.45 -1.49
N THR A 150 -7.65 46.88 -0.73
CA THR A 150 -6.56 46.02 -1.25
C THR A 150 -6.92 44.54 -1.21
N GLY A 151 -8.13 44.19 -0.76
CA GLY A 151 -8.58 42.81 -0.64
C GLY A 151 -8.04 42.09 0.60
N ARG A 152 -7.47 42.82 1.57
CA ARG A 152 -6.99 42.22 2.82
C ARG A 152 -8.10 42.14 3.84
N VAL A 153 -8.11 41.05 4.60
CA VAL A 153 -9.05 40.86 5.71
C VAL A 153 -8.54 41.65 6.91
N VAL A 154 -9.41 42.50 7.43
CA VAL A 154 -9.16 43.36 8.59
C VAL A 154 -10.03 42.89 9.75
N THR A 155 -9.38 42.66 10.89
CA THR A 155 -10.02 42.39 12.18
C THR A 155 -9.23 43.16 13.23
N GLU A 156 -9.89 43.71 14.24
CA GLU A 156 -9.24 44.67 15.13
C GLU A 156 -8.31 43.99 16.13
N ARG A 157 -8.83 42.98 16.84
CA ARG A 157 -8.14 42.35 17.97
C ARG A 157 -8.61 40.93 18.20
N ASP A 158 -7.73 40.14 18.79
CA ASP A 158 -8.07 38.85 19.37
C ASP A 158 -8.99 39.05 20.60
N LEU A 159 -10.09 38.30 20.66
CA LEU A 159 -11.11 38.41 21.71
C LEU A 159 -10.63 37.93 23.08
N ASP A 160 -9.71 36.97 23.13
CA ASP A 160 -9.28 36.37 24.40
C ASP A 160 -8.10 37.13 25.00
N THR A 161 -7.18 37.61 24.15
CA THR A 161 -5.93 38.26 24.59
C THR A 161 -5.95 39.79 24.43
N GLY A 162 -6.87 40.33 23.61
CA GLY A 162 -6.90 41.76 23.27
C GLY A 162 -5.77 42.22 22.35
N THR A 163 -4.94 41.30 21.87
CA THR A 163 -3.80 41.57 20.98
C THR A 163 -4.29 42.05 19.63
N GLY A 164 -3.67 43.11 19.08
CA GLY A 164 -3.97 43.57 17.73
C GLY A 164 -3.61 42.51 16.69
N ILE A 165 -4.44 42.37 15.66
CA ILE A 165 -4.20 41.42 14.56
C ILE A 165 -3.91 42.22 13.29
N ASP A 166 -2.79 41.94 12.65
CA ASP A 166 -2.40 42.60 11.41
C ASP A 166 -3.39 42.31 10.27
N ARG A 167 -3.37 43.16 9.24
CA ARG A 167 -4.16 42.94 8.01
C ARG A 167 -3.70 41.67 7.32
N LEU A 168 -4.63 40.78 7.02
CA LEU A 168 -4.34 39.43 6.53
C LEU A 168 -4.56 39.34 5.02
N VAL A 169 -3.62 38.70 4.31
CA VAL A 169 -3.80 38.28 2.93
C VAL A 169 -4.64 36.99 2.93
N PRO A 170 -5.84 36.94 2.34
CA PRO A 170 -6.61 35.71 2.35
C PRO A 170 -6.06 34.72 1.31
N SER A 171 -5.76 33.49 1.76
CA SER A 171 -5.61 32.37 0.82
C SER A 171 -6.94 32.06 0.14
N GLU A 172 -6.93 31.35 -0.99
CA GLU A 172 -8.17 30.91 -1.67
C GLU A 172 -9.10 30.13 -0.72
N THR A 173 -8.55 29.19 0.03
CA THR A 173 -9.29 28.36 0.98
C THR A 173 -9.75 29.17 2.19
N GLY A 174 -8.88 30.01 2.76
CA GLY A 174 -9.23 30.90 3.87
C GLY A 174 -10.40 31.83 3.51
N TRP A 175 -10.37 32.40 2.29
CA TRP A 175 -11.45 33.20 1.75
C TRP A 175 -12.74 32.39 1.56
N ALA A 176 -12.66 31.22 0.92
CA ALA A 176 -13.80 30.35 0.71
C ALA A 176 -14.44 29.91 2.05
N ARG A 177 -13.62 29.66 3.08
CA ARG A 177 -14.08 29.34 4.42
C ARG A 177 -14.74 30.53 5.09
N LEU A 178 -14.15 31.72 5.05
CA LEU A 178 -14.77 32.93 5.56
C LEU A 178 -16.13 33.19 4.89
N ALA A 179 -16.20 33.08 3.56
CA ALA A 179 -17.44 33.21 2.79
C ALA A 179 -18.51 32.17 3.16
N SER A 180 -18.11 30.97 3.62
CA SER A 180 -19.04 29.91 4.02
C SER A 180 -19.86 30.25 5.28
N PHE A 181 -19.40 31.23 6.09
CA PHE A 181 -20.15 31.73 7.25
C PHE A 181 -21.23 32.77 6.89
N ALA A 182 -21.37 33.14 5.62
CA ALA A 182 -22.42 34.05 5.18
C ALA A 182 -23.82 33.49 5.56
N PRO A 183 -24.69 34.30 6.22
CA PRO A 183 -26.03 33.87 6.62
C PRO A 183 -26.85 33.32 5.45
N THR A 184 -27.77 32.39 5.73
CA THR A 184 -28.60 31.70 4.71
C THR A 184 -29.41 32.67 3.84
N GLY A 185 -29.76 33.85 4.36
CA GLY A 185 -30.51 34.89 3.61
C GLY A 185 -29.66 35.78 2.70
N VAL A 186 -28.34 35.60 2.64
CA VAL A 186 -27.47 36.35 1.73
C VAL A 186 -27.52 35.72 0.35
N ALA A 187 -27.81 36.53 -0.68
CA ALA A 187 -27.83 36.07 -2.06
C ALA A 187 -26.50 35.37 -2.42
N PRO A 188 -26.51 34.24 -3.15
CA PRO A 188 -25.30 33.47 -3.47
C PRO A 188 -24.15 34.31 -4.04
N ALA A 189 -24.47 35.24 -4.95
CA ALA A 189 -23.49 36.15 -5.58
C ALA A 189 -22.82 37.14 -4.60
N LEU A 190 -23.41 37.37 -3.43
CA LEU A 190 -22.88 38.28 -2.40
C LEU A 190 -22.19 37.55 -1.25
N ARG A 191 -22.18 36.20 -1.22
CA ARG A 191 -21.56 35.45 -0.12
C ARG A 191 -20.05 35.64 -0.06
N THR A 192 -19.40 35.84 -1.21
CA THR A 192 -17.97 36.17 -1.29
C THR A 192 -17.67 37.64 -0.98
N ASN A 193 -18.69 38.53 -0.96
CA ASN A 193 -18.53 39.90 -0.52
C ASN A 193 -18.71 39.97 1.01
N ILE A 194 -17.62 39.75 1.75
CA ILE A 194 -17.62 39.70 3.22
C ILE A 194 -18.23 40.97 3.83
N ASN A 195 -17.92 42.14 3.29
CA ASN A 195 -18.45 43.42 3.76
C ASN A 195 -19.98 43.53 3.64
N ALA A 196 -20.62 42.79 2.73
CA ALA A 196 -22.06 42.82 2.55
C ALA A 196 -22.84 42.11 3.68
N TRP A 197 -22.18 41.27 4.47
CA TRP A 197 -22.87 40.43 5.45
C TRP A 197 -22.18 40.28 6.80
N ALA A 198 -20.87 40.51 6.93
CA ALA A 198 -20.13 40.27 8.17
C ALA A 198 -20.79 40.97 9.37
N GLY A 199 -21.13 42.25 9.25
CA GLY A 199 -21.79 43.00 10.33
C GLY A 199 -23.12 42.42 10.84
N LYS A 200 -23.79 41.56 10.07
CA LYS A 200 -25.01 40.84 10.50
C LYS A 200 -24.72 39.64 11.41
N ARG A 201 -23.45 39.27 11.57
CA ARG A 201 -22.92 38.17 12.39
C ARG A 201 -22.19 38.71 13.64
N ARG A 202 -22.57 39.90 14.11
CA ARG A 202 -21.98 40.50 15.33
C ARG A 202 -22.27 39.61 16.54
N GLY A 203 -21.22 39.33 17.30
CA GLY A 203 -21.25 38.41 18.45
C GLY A 203 -21.02 36.95 18.06
N ASP A 204 -20.97 36.61 16.76
CA ASP A 204 -20.60 35.26 16.35
C ASP A 204 -19.09 35.07 16.48
N ARG A 205 -18.70 34.27 17.47
CA ARG A 205 -17.30 33.92 17.72
C ARG A 205 -16.81 32.89 16.72
N VAL A 206 -15.68 33.18 16.06
CA VAL A 206 -14.97 32.22 15.20
C VAL A 206 -13.48 32.25 15.50
N ARG A 207 -12.78 31.16 15.17
CA ARG A 207 -11.32 31.12 15.22
C ARG A 207 -10.78 31.31 13.81
N ILE A 208 -9.96 32.33 13.63
CA ILE A 208 -9.15 32.47 12.42
C ILE A 208 -7.79 31.81 12.65
N ARG A 209 -7.28 31.17 11.60
CA ARG A 209 -5.97 30.55 11.61
C ARG A 209 -5.10 31.26 10.61
N ILE A 210 -3.99 31.78 11.09
CA ILE A 210 -3.07 32.62 10.32
C ILE A 210 -1.67 32.02 10.29
N ARG A 211 -0.90 32.39 9.29
CA ARG A 211 0.49 31.95 9.11
C ARG A 211 1.27 32.97 8.27
N ASP A 212 2.56 32.79 8.11
CA ASP A 212 3.34 33.60 7.18
C ASP A 212 3.04 33.22 5.72
N THR A 213 2.97 34.21 4.83
CA THR A 213 2.99 34.01 3.38
C THR A 213 4.28 33.28 2.94
N GLU A 214 4.30 32.71 1.73
CA GLU A 214 5.51 32.01 1.23
C GLU A 214 6.77 32.89 1.20
N ASP A 215 6.61 34.17 0.84
CA ASP A 215 7.66 35.18 0.85
C ASP A 215 7.93 35.77 2.26
N ARG A 216 7.12 35.39 3.25
CA ARG A 216 7.15 35.90 4.64
C ARG A 216 7.01 37.43 4.75
N ALA A 217 6.45 38.08 3.73
CA ALA A 217 6.24 39.52 3.73
C ALA A 217 4.95 39.94 4.45
N ALA A 218 4.02 39.01 4.66
CA ALA A 218 2.74 39.28 5.31
C ALA A 218 2.20 38.06 6.07
N ARG A 219 1.12 38.28 6.82
CA ARG A 219 0.32 37.23 7.43
C ARG A 219 -0.81 36.82 6.49
N GLU A 220 -0.95 35.52 6.28
CA GLU A 220 -1.98 34.90 5.46
C GLU A 220 -3.11 34.37 6.36
N LEU A 221 -4.36 34.68 6.01
CA LEU A 221 -5.53 33.97 6.53
C LEU A 221 -5.70 32.68 5.74
N PHE A 222 -5.32 31.55 6.35
CA PHE A 222 -5.41 30.25 5.67
C PHE A 222 -6.65 29.44 6.04
N ALA A 223 -7.26 29.71 7.20
CA ALA A 223 -8.50 29.05 7.59
C ALA A 223 -9.39 29.91 8.50
N VAL A 224 -10.69 29.61 8.47
CA VAL A 224 -11.68 30.09 9.45
C VAL A 224 -12.47 28.88 9.93
N VAL A 225 -12.52 28.68 11.24
CA VAL A 225 -13.13 27.52 11.87
C VAL A 225 -14.09 27.95 12.99
N GLY A 226 -15.10 27.11 13.24
CA GLY A 226 -16.10 27.37 14.27
C GLY A 226 -15.56 27.12 15.68
N THR A 227 -16.36 27.46 16.69
CA THR A 227 -15.97 27.35 18.11
C THR A 227 -15.67 25.92 18.57
N GLY A 228 -16.31 24.93 17.96
CA GLY A 228 -16.06 23.53 18.25
C GLY A 228 -14.76 22.98 17.67
N TYR A 229 -13.95 23.77 16.94
CA TYR A 229 -12.72 23.27 16.34
C TYR A 229 -11.64 23.00 17.39
N VAL A 230 -11.20 21.74 17.48
CA VAL A 230 -10.13 21.30 18.37
C VAL A 230 -8.83 21.22 17.57
N PRO A 231 -7.80 22.00 17.96
CA PRO A 231 -6.54 22.03 17.25
C PRO A 231 -5.78 20.74 17.52
N TYR A 232 -5.46 20.02 16.46
CA TYR A 232 -4.55 18.89 16.46
C TYR A 232 -3.83 18.94 15.13
N ASP A 233 -2.81 19.79 15.12
CA ASP A 233 -2.18 20.26 13.89
C ASP A 233 -1.17 19.26 13.34
N LEU A 234 -0.77 19.50 12.10
CA LEU A 234 0.10 18.62 11.35
C LEU A 234 1.45 18.33 12.02
N ASP A 235 1.99 19.25 12.81
CA ASP A 235 3.22 19.05 13.57
C ASP A 235 3.05 18.07 14.74
N ALA A 236 1.91 18.14 15.44
CA ALA A 236 1.54 17.16 16.47
C ALA A 236 1.30 15.78 15.85
N ILE A 237 0.54 15.72 14.74
CA ILE A 237 0.33 14.48 13.98
C ILE A 237 1.66 13.88 13.53
N ALA A 238 2.57 14.70 13.00
CA ALA A 238 3.88 14.23 12.55
C ALA A 238 4.74 13.71 13.72
N ALA A 239 4.64 14.33 14.89
CA ALA A 239 5.33 13.85 16.10
C ALA A 239 4.79 12.47 16.52
N ASP A 240 3.47 12.31 16.62
CA ASP A 240 2.86 11.02 16.97
C ASP A 240 3.16 9.93 15.93
N VAL A 241 3.19 10.27 14.64
CA VAL A 241 3.55 9.33 13.57
C VAL A 241 5.00 8.87 13.68
N ALA A 242 5.93 9.78 13.97
CA ALA A 242 7.34 9.43 14.17
C ALA A 242 7.54 8.55 15.40
N GLU A 243 6.78 8.79 16.47
CA GLU A 243 6.88 8.04 17.73
C GLU A 243 6.25 6.65 17.63
N LEU A 244 5.09 6.52 16.98
CA LEU A 244 4.24 5.33 17.10
C LEU A 244 4.35 4.35 15.93
N LEU A 245 4.91 4.77 14.79
CA LEU A 245 5.08 3.87 13.66
C LEU A 245 6.50 3.25 13.66
N PRO A 246 6.68 2.05 13.07
CA PRO A 246 7.99 1.40 13.04
C PRO A 246 9.07 2.27 12.41
N ALA A 247 10.25 2.33 13.04
CA ALA A 247 11.36 3.18 12.61
C ALA A 247 11.90 2.83 11.20
N ASP A 248 11.71 1.59 10.75
CA ASP A 248 12.08 1.13 9.41
C ASP A 248 11.04 1.46 8.33
N ALA A 249 9.88 2.00 8.71
CA ALA A 249 8.91 2.53 7.77
C ALA A 249 9.49 3.75 7.03
N ARG A 250 9.10 3.89 5.77
CA ARG A 250 9.49 5.05 4.95
C ARG A 250 8.27 5.87 4.61
N VAL A 251 8.41 7.18 4.60
CA VAL A 251 7.27 8.07 4.42
C VAL A 251 7.32 8.80 3.09
N ARG A 252 6.14 8.96 2.51
CA ARG A 252 5.90 9.94 1.45
C ARG A 252 4.93 10.97 1.96
N VAL A 253 5.43 12.19 2.11
CA VAL A 253 4.64 13.34 2.54
C VAL A 253 4.24 14.15 1.32
N ARG A 254 2.95 14.50 1.23
CA ARG A 254 2.44 15.52 0.31
C ARG A 254 1.73 16.56 1.14
N TYR A 255 2.23 17.78 1.11
CA TYR A 255 1.72 18.88 1.91
C TYR A 255 1.69 20.14 1.06
N ASP A 256 0.49 20.71 0.88
CA ASP A 256 0.22 21.90 0.06
C ASP A 256 -0.01 23.15 0.92
N ARG A 257 0.53 23.12 2.14
CA ARG A 257 0.28 24.08 3.20
C ARG A 257 -1.12 23.98 3.86
N GLN A 258 -2.14 23.38 3.23
CA GLN A 258 -3.50 23.30 3.79
C GLN A 258 -3.90 21.88 4.18
N ARG A 259 -3.49 20.92 3.37
CA ARG A 259 -3.84 19.51 3.45
C ARG A 259 -2.56 18.71 3.44
N ALA A 260 -2.55 17.68 4.27
CA ALA A 260 -1.46 16.73 4.30
C ALA A 260 -1.96 15.35 3.97
N ARG A 261 -1.14 14.65 3.19
CA ARG A 261 -1.23 13.21 3.01
C ARG A 261 0.13 12.61 3.33
N ILE A 262 0.16 11.77 4.36
CA ILE A 262 1.33 11.02 4.78
C ILE A 262 1.04 9.56 4.43
N ASP A 263 1.80 9.01 3.49
CA ASP A 263 1.80 7.58 3.22
C ASP A 263 3.01 6.98 3.97
N ALA A 264 2.78 6.39 5.15
CA ALA A 264 3.78 5.60 5.86
C ALA A 264 3.79 4.20 5.25
N VAL A 265 4.81 3.93 4.45
CA VAL A 265 4.94 2.72 3.65
C VAL A 265 5.76 1.73 4.46
N LEU A 266 5.10 0.64 4.86
CA LEU A 266 5.81 -0.52 5.38
C LEU A 266 6.60 -1.16 4.27
N CYS A 267 7.70 -1.79 4.68
CA CYS A 267 8.62 -2.58 3.87
C CYS A 267 7.99 -3.06 2.56
N ASN A 268 8.61 -2.68 1.43
CA ASN A 268 8.18 -3.13 0.12
C ASN A 268 8.19 -4.67 0.10
N PRO A 269 7.03 -5.35 0.01
CA PRO A 269 6.94 -6.82 0.02
C PRO A 269 7.71 -7.50 -1.12
N HIS A 270 8.24 -6.73 -2.08
CA HIS A 270 9.33 -7.20 -2.93
C HIS A 270 10.67 -6.63 -2.45
N HIS A 271 11.43 -7.48 -1.75
CA HIS A 271 12.88 -7.71 -1.95
C HIS A 271 13.65 -7.92 -0.63
N PHE A 272 14.32 -9.07 -0.45
CA PHE A 272 15.56 -9.52 -1.12
C PHE A 272 16.73 -8.55 -0.91
N PRO A 273 17.66 -8.84 0.02
CA PRO A 273 18.91 -8.10 0.13
C PRO A 273 19.56 -7.92 -1.26
N ASP A 274 19.56 -8.98 -2.09
CA ASP A 274 20.45 -9.05 -3.27
C ASP A 274 19.75 -9.54 -4.57
N SER A 275 18.64 -8.93 -4.98
CA SER A 275 18.17 -8.90 -6.39
C SER A 275 18.18 -10.19 -7.28
N THR A 276 17.79 -11.38 -6.81
CA THR A 276 17.58 -12.55 -7.71
C THR A 276 16.19 -13.19 -7.68
N GLY A 277 15.37 -13.02 -6.63
CA GLY A 277 13.99 -13.52 -6.63
C GLY A 277 13.03 -12.70 -7.53
N ALA A 278 12.23 -13.39 -8.35
CA ALA A 278 11.24 -12.76 -9.22
C ALA A 278 9.90 -12.57 -8.49
N ALA A 279 9.37 -11.35 -8.48
CA ALA A 279 8.02 -11.08 -8.02
C ALA A 279 7.00 -11.81 -8.91
N GLY A 280 5.84 -12.17 -8.34
CA GLY A 280 4.79 -12.91 -9.02
C GLY A 280 3.42 -12.26 -8.95
N VAL A 281 2.52 -12.66 -9.85
CA VAL A 281 1.12 -12.20 -9.82
C VAL A 281 0.46 -12.58 -8.50
N GLY A 282 -0.35 -11.68 -7.94
CA GLY A 282 -1.05 -11.90 -6.68
C GLY A 282 -0.23 -11.56 -5.43
N GLU A 283 1.09 -11.39 -5.51
CA GLU A 283 1.89 -11.00 -4.35
C GLU A 283 1.56 -9.57 -3.92
N ALA A 284 1.65 -9.30 -2.61
CA ALA A 284 1.59 -7.94 -2.12
C ALA A 284 2.73 -7.15 -2.76
N HIS A 285 2.42 -5.95 -3.26
CA HIS A 285 3.38 -5.02 -3.86
C HIS A 285 3.69 -3.84 -2.94
N ARG A 286 2.72 -3.39 -2.15
CA ARG A 286 2.92 -2.31 -1.20
C ARG A 286 1.89 -2.38 -0.10
N LEU A 287 2.33 -2.24 1.14
CA LEU A 287 1.46 -2.00 2.29
C LEU A 287 1.78 -0.62 2.85
N ALA A 288 0.75 0.20 3.07
CA ALA A 288 0.92 1.55 3.58
C ALA A 288 -0.20 1.94 4.52
N LEU A 289 0.17 2.62 5.59
CA LEU A 289 -0.74 3.37 6.43
C LEU A 289 -0.83 4.80 5.88
N ARG A 290 -1.99 5.14 5.32
CA ARG A 290 -2.28 6.46 4.75
C ARG A 290 -3.00 7.31 5.76
N ILE A 291 -2.39 8.42 6.11
CA ILE A 291 -2.95 9.47 6.94
C ILE A 291 -3.33 10.64 6.03
N THR A 292 -4.55 11.13 6.15
CA THR A 292 -4.97 12.37 5.50
C THR A 292 -5.59 13.29 6.54
N THR A 293 -5.18 14.55 6.55
CA THR A 293 -5.72 15.60 7.41
C THR A 293 -5.82 16.92 6.64
N ALA A 294 -6.61 17.85 7.16
CA ALA A 294 -6.72 19.20 6.63
C ALA A 294 -6.87 20.20 7.78
N ASP A 295 -5.91 21.12 7.87
CA ASP A 295 -5.85 22.11 8.96
C ASP A 295 -6.78 23.30 8.69
N ASP A 296 -7.38 23.35 7.49
CA ASP A 296 -8.35 24.34 7.03
C ASP A 296 -9.77 24.15 7.63
N GLY A 297 -9.97 23.09 8.42
CA GLY A 297 -11.24 22.70 9.03
C GLY A 297 -12.28 22.17 8.03
N THR A 298 -11.91 21.93 6.76
CA THR A 298 -12.77 21.27 5.77
C THR A 298 -12.68 19.75 5.84
N GLY A 299 -11.54 19.25 6.28
CA GLY A 299 -11.26 17.83 6.46
C GLY A 299 -11.31 17.40 7.92
N GLY A 300 -11.43 16.10 8.12
CA GLY A 300 -11.11 15.45 9.38
C GLY A 300 -9.84 14.64 9.24
N PHE A 301 -9.34 14.13 10.36
CA PHE A 301 -8.29 13.13 10.37
C PHE A 301 -8.83 11.79 9.87
N ARG A 302 -8.12 11.16 8.93
CA ARG A 302 -8.45 9.80 8.47
C ARG A 302 -7.19 8.96 8.39
N LEU A 303 -7.29 7.77 8.97
CA LEU A 303 -6.31 6.71 8.91
C LEU A 303 -6.85 5.57 8.05
N ARG A 304 -6.08 5.17 7.05
CA ARG A 304 -6.48 4.16 6.08
C ARG A 304 -5.33 3.22 5.79
N TRP A 305 -5.57 1.93 5.93
CA TRP A 305 -4.70 0.96 5.30
C TRP A 305 -4.90 0.97 3.79
N ALA A 306 -3.80 0.92 3.07
CA ALA A 306 -3.76 0.73 1.63
C ALA A 306 -2.85 -0.45 1.32
N ALA A 307 -3.36 -1.40 0.53
CA ALA A 307 -2.59 -2.50 0.00
C ALA A 307 -2.61 -2.41 -1.53
N GLU A 308 -1.44 -2.55 -2.13
CA GLU A 308 -1.29 -2.76 -3.57
C GLU A 308 -0.81 -4.19 -3.77
N ARG A 309 -1.37 -4.88 -4.77
CA ARG A 309 -1.09 -6.28 -5.08
C ARG A 309 -0.81 -6.43 -6.57
N ILE A 310 0.09 -7.30 -6.99
CA ILE A 310 0.37 -7.53 -8.41
C ILE A 310 -0.85 -8.16 -9.07
N ARG A 311 -1.38 -7.54 -10.12
CA ARG A 311 -2.54 -8.00 -10.89
C ARG A 311 -2.17 -8.90 -12.06
N CYS A 312 -1.06 -8.61 -12.72
CA CYS A 312 -0.63 -9.28 -13.94
C CYS A 312 0.89 -9.26 -14.13
N VAL A 313 1.37 -10.07 -15.09
CA VAL A 313 2.78 -10.25 -15.41
C VAL A 313 3.52 -8.97 -15.83
N ASN A 314 2.81 -7.92 -16.24
CA ASN A 314 3.39 -6.60 -16.58
C ASN A 314 3.47 -5.65 -15.38
N LEU A 315 3.29 -6.14 -14.14
CA LEU A 315 3.22 -5.34 -12.91
C LEU A 315 2.11 -4.26 -12.91
N THR A 316 0.94 -4.57 -13.48
CA THR A 316 -0.23 -3.76 -13.15
C THR A 316 -0.67 -4.08 -11.72
N LEU A 317 -1.22 -3.11 -10.99
CA LEU A 317 -1.52 -3.27 -9.56
C LEU A 317 -3.02 -3.26 -9.29
N LEU A 318 -3.49 -4.22 -8.49
CA LEU A 318 -4.74 -4.14 -7.76
C LEU A 318 -4.52 -3.27 -6.53
N ARG A 319 -5.50 -2.44 -6.20
CA ARG A 319 -5.43 -1.56 -5.04
C ARG A 319 -6.64 -1.82 -4.18
N GLY A 320 -6.40 -2.08 -2.90
CA GLY A 320 -7.42 -2.15 -1.87
C GLY A 320 -7.11 -1.12 -0.80
N SER A 321 -8.16 -0.65 -0.13
CA SER A 321 -7.95 0.17 1.05
C SER A 321 -9.11 0.07 2.02
N ARG A 322 -8.81 0.19 3.31
CA ARG A 322 -9.81 0.21 4.38
C ARG A 322 -9.54 1.38 5.30
N THR A 323 -10.54 2.21 5.53
CA THR A 323 -10.48 3.23 6.58
C THR A 323 -10.57 2.50 7.92
N VAL A 324 -9.55 2.65 8.76
CA VAL A 324 -9.53 2.05 10.11
C VAL A 324 -9.95 3.07 11.17
N PHE A 325 -9.68 4.34 10.93
CA PHE A 325 -10.07 5.41 11.82
C PHE A 325 -10.43 6.67 11.03
N SER A 326 -11.45 7.39 11.50
CA SER A 326 -11.83 8.68 10.95
C SER A 326 -12.47 9.51 12.05
N ALA A 327 -11.95 10.72 12.27
CA ALA A 327 -12.50 11.66 13.22
C ALA A 327 -12.52 13.06 12.62
N ARG A 328 -13.43 13.91 13.10
CA ARG A 328 -13.47 15.34 12.76
C ARG A 328 -12.73 16.11 13.84
N HIS A 329 -12.20 17.29 13.50
CA HIS A 329 -11.61 18.26 14.43
C HIS A 329 -12.65 18.93 15.34
N THR A 330 -13.64 18.20 15.83
CA THR A 330 -14.69 18.71 16.72
C THR A 330 -14.77 17.95 18.04
N ARG A 331 -13.82 17.05 18.27
CA ARG A 331 -13.77 16.17 19.43
C ARG A 331 -12.65 16.63 20.35
N GLU A 332 -12.96 16.82 21.63
CA GLU A 332 -11.99 17.26 22.64
C GLU A 332 -10.90 16.20 22.87
N ASP A 333 -11.25 14.92 22.75
CA ASP A 333 -10.37 13.76 22.87
C ASP A 333 -9.68 13.37 21.55
N LEU A 334 -9.66 14.26 20.54
CA LEU A 334 -9.16 13.90 19.20
C LEU A 334 -7.69 13.43 19.22
N ALA A 335 -6.82 14.14 19.95
CA ALA A 335 -5.40 13.82 20.00
C ALA A 335 -5.18 12.41 20.57
N ASP A 336 -5.78 12.12 21.73
CA ASP A 336 -5.70 10.81 22.38
C ASP A 336 -6.25 9.69 21.48
N MET A 337 -7.43 9.91 20.87
CA MET A 337 -8.01 8.92 19.95
C MET A 337 -7.15 8.65 18.72
N VAL A 338 -6.51 9.68 18.16
CA VAL A 338 -5.59 9.51 17.02
C VAL A 338 -4.34 8.77 17.47
N ARG A 339 -3.77 9.14 18.61
CA ARG A 339 -2.60 8.50 19.20
C ARG A 339 -2.87 7.01 19.47
N ASP A 340 -3.99 6.67 20.09
CA ASP A 340 -4.42 5.28 20.31
C ASP A 340 -4.61 4.52 19.00
N ALA A 341 -5.24 5.15 18.00
CA ALA A 341 -5.42 4.54 16.69
C ALA A 341 -4.08 4.30 15.99
N LEU A 342 -3.16 5.27 16.05
CA LEU A 342 -1.81 5.15 15.49
C LEU A 342 -1.01 4.07 16.20
N ALA A 343 -1.04 4.02 17.54
CA ALA A 343 -0.36 3.01 18.34
C ALA A 343 -0.87 1.60 18.00
N ALA A 344 -2.19 1.40 17.96
CA ALA A 344 -2.79 0.13 17.58
C ALA A 344 -2.41 -0.30 16.15
N GLN A 345 -2.31 0.64 15.20
CA GLN A 345 -1.85 0.30 13.85
C GLN A 345 -0.33 0.10 13.81
N GLY A 346 0.43 0.83 14.61
CA GLY A 346 1.87 0.67 14.80
C GLY A 346 2.23 -0.72 15.31
N GLU A 347 1.48 -1.26 16.28
CA GLU A 347 1.64 -2.64 16.75
C GLU A 347 1.38 -3.68 15.65
N VAL A 348 0.31 -3.51 14.86
CA VAL A 348 0.03 -4.38 13.71
C VAL A 348 1.15 -4.29 12.68
N MET A 349 1.62 -3.07 12.40
CA MET A 349 2.73 -2.79 11.50
C MET A 349 4.03 -3.45 11.98
N GLU A 350 4.35 -3.31 13.26
CA GLU A 350 5.55 -3.85 13.90
C GLU A 350 5.50 -5.38 13.99
N GLY A 351 4.35 -5.98 14.33
CA GLY A 351 4.20 -7.43 14.34
C GLY A 351 4.48 -8.04 12.96
N PHE A 352 3.99 -7.39 11.90
CA PHE A 352 4.27 -7.79 10.52
C PHE A 352 5.76 -7.60 10.17
N ALA A 353 6.36 -6.46 10.54
CA ALA A 353 7.76 -6.16 10.27
C ALA A 353 8.73 -7.07 11.04
N ALA A 354 8.44 -7.34 12.32
CA ALA A 354 9.27 -8.15 13.22
C ALA A 354 9.29 -9.63 12.81
N ALA A 355 8.14 -10.20 12.42
CA ALA A 355 8.08 -11.56 11.88
C ALA A 355 9.00 -11.70 10.67
N TRP A 356 9.00 -10.69 9.79
CA TRP A 356 9.90 -10.64 8.66
C TRP A 356 11.37 -10.43 9.05
N ARG A 357 11.69 -9.47 9.92
CA ARG A 357 13.07 -9.22 10.38
C ARG A 357 13.69 -10.43 11.07
N ALA A 358 12.93 -11.11 11.92
CA ALA A 358 13.37 -12.31 12.62
C ALA A 358 13.82 -13.39 11.64
N ALA A 359 13.04 -13.66 10.59
CA ALA A 359 13.39 -14.65 9.57
C ALA A 359 14.69 -14.31 8.81
N TRP A 360 15.00 -13.03 8.62
CA TRP A 360 16.23 -12.59 7.94
C TRP A 360 17.47 -12.64 8.84
N ALA A 361 17.32 -12.43 10.14
CA ALA A 361 18.43 -12.40 11.10
C ALA A 361 18.71 -13.75 11.78
N SER A 362 17.78 -14.72 11.67
CA SER A 362 17.94 -16.06 12.23
C SER A 362 18.61 -17.02 11.24
N TYR A 363 19.23 -18.06 11.79
CA TYR A 363 19.93 -19.12 11.06
C TYR A 363 19.55 -20.47 11.67
N TYR A 364 19.74 -21.54 10.92
CA TYR A 364 19.68 -22.89 11.47
C TYR A 364 20.95 -23.19 12.26
N VAL A 365 20.82 -23.92 13.36
CA VAL A 365 21.93 -24.33 14.22
C VAL A 365 22.11 -25.84 14.19
N ASP A 366 23.36 -26.26 14.25
CA ASP A 366 23.74 -27.66 14.32
C ASP A 366 23.38 -28.24 15.70
N GLN A 367 22.67 -29.36 15.73
CA GLN A 367 22.34 -30.06 16.96
C GLN A 367 23.56 -30.59 17.71
N SER A 368 24.62 -30.99 16.99
CA SER A 368 25.80 -31.62 17.60
C SER A 368 26.69 -30.62 18.32
N THR A 369 26.79 -29.40 17.80
CA THR A 369 27.64 -28.34 18.37
C THR A 369 26.87 -27.30 19.16
N ARG A 370 25.53 -27.21 19.00
CA ARG A 370 24.59 -26.25 19.60
C ARG A 370 24.86 -24.76 19.33
N ASP A 371 26.08 -24.41 18.97
CA ASP A 371 26.55 -23.05 18.65
C ASP A 371 27.02 -22.90 17.19
N GLY A 372 27.17 -24.01 16.46
CA GLY A 372 27.55 -24.00 15.04
C GLY A 372 26.40 -23.54 14.16
N ARG A 373 26.52 -22.35 13.57
CA ARG A 373 25.61 -21.89 12.52
C ARG A 373 25.75 -22.80 11.30
N LEU A 374 24.64 -23.32 10.81
CA LEU A 374 24.60 -24.01 9.54
C LEU A 374 24.53 -22.99 8.40
N ASP A 375 25.26 -23.25 7.33
CA ASP A 375 24.98 -22.57 6.08
C ASP A 375 23.59 -23.00 5.56
N GLY A 376 22.97 -22.19 4.71
CA GLY A 376 21.61 -22.46 4.23
C GLY A 376 21.50 -23.71 3.36
N GLU A 377 22.56 -24.08 2.62
CA GLU A 377 22.58 -25.29 1.81
C GLU A 377 22.56 -26.53 2.72
N GLU A 378 23.43 -26.58 3.72
CA GLU A 378 23.53 -27.67 4.69
C GLU A 378 22.29 -27.75 5.58
N ALA A 379 21.69 -26.61 5.93
CA ALA A 379 20.39 -26.58 6.61
C ALA A 379 19.30 -27.26 5.76
N LEU A 380 19.19 -26.90 4.48
CA LEU A 380 18.24 -27.53 3.54
C LEU A 380 18.53 -29.03 3.39
N ARG A 381 19.81 -29.40 3.28
CA ARG A 381 20.25 -30.79 3.13
C ARG A 381 19.79 -31.64 4.31
N ARG A 382 20.01 -31.15 5.53
CA ARG A 382 19.54 -31.79 6.77
C ARG A 382 18.02 -31.84 6.85
N MET A 383 17.32 -30.78 6.45
CA MET A 383 15.85 -30.76 6.44
C MET A 383 15.27 -31.80 5.47
N VAL A 384 15.85 -31.97 4.28
CA VAL A 384 15.45 -33.03 3.34
C VAL A 384 15.81 -34.42 3.90
N PHE A 385 17.01 -34.58 4.46
CA PHE A 385 17.45 -35.84 5.06
C PHE A 385 16.51 -36.34 6.15
N HIS A 386 16.19 -35.48 7.12
CA HIS A 386 15.29 -35.80 8.24
C HIS A 386 13.81 -35.85 7.82
N GLY A 387 13.52 -35.56 6.55
CA GLY A 387 12.17 -35.61 5.99
C GLY A 387 11.26 -34.51 6.52
N LEU A 388 11.83 -33.39 6.94
CA LEU A 388 11.12 -32.14 7.29
C LEU A 388 10.64 -31.42 6.03
N ILE A 389 11.33 -31.64 4.90
CA ILE A 389 10.90 -31.23 3.57
C ILE A 389 10.64 -32.50 2.77
N ARG A 390 9.47 -32.59 2.15
CA ARG A 390 9.10 -33.70 1.27
C ARG A 390 8.36 -33.15 0.07
N ILE A 391 8.84 -33.46 -1.13
CA ILE A 391 8.11 -33.16 -2.36
C ILE A 391 7.38 -34.44 -2.80
N PRO A 392 6.04 -34.48 -2.76
CA PRO A 392 5.28 -35.65 -3.17
C PRO A 392 5.68 -36.18 -4.55
N GLY A 393 5.96 -37.48 -4.63
CA GLY A 393 6.37 -38.16 -5.86
C GLY A 393 7.88 -38.13 -6.14
N LEU A 394 8.66 -37.35 -5.40
CA LEU A 394 10.12 -37.34 -5.49
C LEU A 394 10.75 -38.19 -4.38
N ARG A 395 11.86 -38.87 -4.69
CA ARG A 395 12.67 -39.55 -3.67
C ARG A 395 13.57 -38.52 -3.00
N LYS A 396 14.10 -38.82 -1.81
CA LYS A 396 14.98 -37.90 -1.07
C LYS A 396 16.11 -37.29 -1.93
N PRO A 397 16.85 -38.04 -2.77
CA PRO A 397 17.85 -37.45 -3.66
C PRO A 397 17.26 -36.41 -4.62
N ASP A 398 16.12 -36.72 -5.24
CA ASP A 398 15.45 -35.83 -6.20
C ASP A 398 14.87 -34.58 -5.50
N VAL A 399 14.37 -34.73 -4.26
CA VAL A 399 13.95 -33.61 -3.41
C VAL A 399 15.14 -32.70 -3.11
N TRP A 400 16.29 -33.28 -2.78
CA TRP A 400 17.51 -32.52 -2.53
C TRP A 400 17.96 -31.77 -3.77
N ASP A 401 17.99 -32.40 -4.93
CA ASP A 401 18.39 -31.75 -6.19
C ASP A 401 17.47 -30.56 -6.52
N ALA A 402 16.15 -30.71 -6.34
CA ALA A 402 15.19 -29.63 -6.56
C ALA A 402 15.38 -28.47 -5.58
N VAL A 403 15.56 -28.79 -4.29
CA VAL A 403 15.77 -27.79 -3.23
C VAL A 403 17.09 -27.07 -3.38
N LYS A 404 18.15 -27.80 -3.73
CA LYS A 404 19.47 -27.25 -4.00
C LYS A 404 19.43 -26.31 -5.20
N ALA A 405 18.85 -26.73 -6.32
CA ALA A 405 18.71 -25.87 -7.50
C ALA A 405 17.92 -24.58 -7.20
N ALA A 406 16.86 -24.69 -6.39
CA ALA A 406 16.09 -23.53 -5.95
C ALA A 406 16.91 -22.58 -5.06
N TRP A 407 17.73 -23.13 -4.16
CA TRP A 407 18.66 -22.35 -3.33
C TRP A 407 19.78 -21.73 -4.14
N GLU A 408 20.40 -22.44 -5.10
CA GLU A 408 21.48 -21.91 -5.94
C GLU A 408 21.04 -20.70 -6.78
N ALA A 409 19.73 -20.58 -7.09
CA ALA A 409 19.17 -19.41 -7.73
C ALA A 409 19.11 -18.17 -6.81
N GLU A 410 19.11 -18.34 -5.49
CA GLU A 410 19.22 -17.27 -4.49
C GLU A 410 19.90 -17.79 -3.20
N PRO A 411 21.24 -17.92 -3.22
CA PRO A 411 21.95 -18.49 -2.11
C PRO A 411 21.93 -17.55 -0.92
N GLY A 412 21.83 -18.12 0.27
CA GLY A 412 21.97 -17.40 1.52
C GLY A 412 21.73 -18.31 2.72
N HIS A 413 22.07 -17.81 3.90
CA HIS A 413 22.19 -18.64 5.11
C HIS A 413 21.05 -18.45 6.11
N SER A 414 20.26 -17.38 5.99
CA SER A 414 19.19 -17.10 6.96
C SER A 414 17.99 -18.03 6.78
N VAL A 415 17.15 -18.12 7.82
CA VAL A 415 15.89 -18.87 7.77
C VAL A 415 15.00 -18.41 6.64
N ALA A 416 14.98 -17.11 6.32
CA ALA A 416 14.28 -16.58 5.16
C ALA A 416 14.81 -17.16 3.83
N HIS A 417 16.12 -17.31 3.66
CA HIS A 417 16.69 -17.90 2.44
C HIS A 417 16.33 -19.38 2.30
N VAL A 418 16.44 -20.13 3.40
CA VAL A 418 16.05 -21.55 3.46
C VAL A 418 14.56 -21.71 3.15
N HIS A 419 13.70 -20.92 3.80
CA HIS A 419 12.26 -20.89 3.52
C HIS A 419 11.98 -20.59 2.05
N ASN A 420 12.62 -19.57 1.48
CA ASN A 420 12.45 -19.18 0.08
C ASN A 420 12.89 -20.30 -0.88
N ALA A 421 13.98 -21.00 -0.57
CA ALA A 421 14.45 -22.14 -1.35
C ALA A 421 13.46 -23.32 -1.28
N ILE A 422 12.97 -23.68 -0.09
CA ILE A 422 11.95 -24.75 0.09
C ILE A 422 10.71 -24.42 -0.70
N THR A 423 10.23 -23.18 -0.56
CA THR A 423 9.06 -22.70 -1.27
C THR A 423 9.36 -22.84 -2.76
N ARG A 424 10.36 -22.14 -3.32
CA ARG A 424 10.72 -22.22 -4.75
C ARG A 424 10.88 -23.64 -5.29
N ALA A 425 11.49 -24.56 -4.54
CA ALA A 425 11.69 -25.95 -4.92
C ALA A 425 10.37 -26.71 -5.09
N ALA A 426 9.39 -26.46 -4.21
CA ALA A 426 8.07 -27.07 -4.28
C ALA A 426 7.41 -26.85 -5.65
N HIS A 427 7.71 -25.72 -6.30
CA HIS A 427 6.98 -25.26 -7.47
C HIS A 427 7.79 -25.32 -8.77
N GLN A 428 9.11 -25.45 -8.65
CA GLN A 428 10.00 -25.75 -9.78
C GLN A 428 10.19 -27.25 -9.99
N ALA A 429 9.94 -28.07 -8.96
CA ALA A 429 10.02 -29.51 -9.07
C ALA A 429 8.96 -30.03 -10.06
N PRO A 430 9.34 -30.88 -11.03
CA PRO A 430 8.40 -31.47 -11.97
C PRO A 430 7.57 -32.53 -11.24
N THR A 431 6.45 -32.14 -10.63
CA THR A 431 5.50 -33.08 -10.02
C THR A 431 4.18 -33.10 -10.79
N GLU A 432 3.60 -34.28 -10.95
CA GLU A 432 2.35 -34.48 -11.70
C GLU A 432 1.08 -34.14 -10.91
N ARG A 433 1.17 -33.63 -9.66
CA ARG A 433 0.01 -33.48 -8.75
C ARG A 433 -0.19 -32.04 -8.26
N SER A 434 -1.41 -31.53 -8.44
CA SER A 434 -1.79 -30.13 -8.19
C SER A 434 -1.99 -29.71 -6.73
N TRP A 435 -1.58 -30.51 -5.74
CA TRP A 435 -1.81 -30.26 -4.30
C TRP A 435 -0.58 -30.51 -3.43
N ALA A 436 0.55 -30.90 -4.03
CA ALA A 436 1.83 -31.10 -3.33
C ALA A 436 2.39 -29.78 -2.75
N ASP A 437 1.98 -28.68 -3.37
CA ASP A 437 2.43 -27.32 -3.13
C ASP A 437 1.94 -26.77 -1.78
N ASP A 438 0.67 -27.05 -1.43
CA ASP A 438 0.06 -26.57 -0.18
C ASP A 438 0.73 -27.20 1.06
N GLU A 439 1.02 -28.51 1.02
CA GLU A 439 1.70 -29.22 2.13
C GLU A 439 3.14 -28.75 2.32
N LEU A 440 3.87 -28.53 1.23
CA LEU A 440 5.25 -28.01 1.26
C LEU A 440 5.32 -26.59 1.81
N GLU A 441 4.31 -25.77 1.52
CA GLU A 441 4.24 -24.42 2.02
C GLU A 441 3.78 -24.32 3.47
N GLU A 442 2.91 -25.24 3.92
CA GLU A 442 2.60 -25.39 5.34
C GLU A 442 3.85 -25.83 6.13
N MET A 443 4.67 -26.72 5.55
CA MET A 443 5.98 -27.10 6.10
C MET A 443 6.97 -25.93 6.12
N ALA A 444 7.04 -25.13 5.04
CA ALA A 444 7.89 -23.94 4.99
C ALA A 444 7.46 -22.89 6.01
N SER A 445 6.16 -22.58 6.07
CA SER A 445 5.57 -21.66 7.05
C SER A 445 5.82 -22.12 8.49
N SER A 446 5.66 -23.42 8.77
CA SER A 446 5.97 -24.00 10.09
C SER A 446 7.45 -23.82 10.46
N ALA A 447 8.35 -23.83 9.48
CA ALA A 447 9.76 -23.57 9.69
C ALA A 447 10.08 -22.09 9.97
N LEU A 448 9.23 -21.13 9.57
CA LEU A 448 9.41 -19.70 9.82
C LEU A 448 9.13 -19.29 11.28
N TYR A 449 8.16 -19.95 11.93
CA TYR A 449 7.67 -19.59 13.27
C TYR A 449 8.34 -20.34 14.43
N GLN A 450 9.34 -21.18 14.15
CA GLN A 450 10.09 -21.87 15.20
C GLN A 450 10.99 -20.89 15.96
N ARG A 451 10.96 -20.98 17.30
CA ARG A 451 11.82 -20.14 18.18
C ARG A 451 13.29 -20.58 18.21
N VAL A 452 13.57 -21.84 17.86
CA VAL A 452 14.92 -22.42 17.77
C VAL A 452 14.94 -23.43 16.62
N HIS A 453 15.88 -23.28 15.69
CA HIS A 453 15.96 -24.09 14.48
C HIS A 453 17.14 -25.07 14.57
N VAL A 454 16.97 -26.16 15.32
CA VAL A 454 18.02 -27.17 15.54
C VAL A 454 17.88 -28.31 14.55
N LEU A 455 18.97 -28.66 13.85
CA LEU A 455 18.98 -29.77 12.90
C LEU A 455 20.11 -30.78 13.22
N ALA A 456 19.74 -32.05 13.36
CA ALA A 456 20.69 -33.16 13.52
C ALA A 456 21.62 -33.27 12.32
N GLU A 457 22.86 -33.68 12.58
CA GLU A 457 23.84 -34.02 11.56
C GLU A 457 23.42 -35.26 10.77
N ILE A 458 23.84 -35.33 9.50
CA ILE A 458 23.66 -36.50 8.63
C ILE A 458 24.88 -37.41 8.80
N PRO A 459 24.72 -38.68 9.22
CA PRO A 459 25.82 -39.63 9.29
C PRO A 459 26.59 -39.75 7.97
N GLU A 460 27.92 -39.89 7.99
CA GLU A 460 28.77 -39.95 6.78
C GLU A 460 28.38 -41.12 5.86
N GLU A 461 28.06 -42.27 6.45
CA GLU A 461 27.59 -43.46 5.73
C GLU A 461 26.29 -43.17 4.95
N ASP A 462 25.38 -42.40 5.54
CA ASP A 462 24.13 -42.01 4.87
C ASP A 462 24.36 -40.95 3.78
N ARG A 463 25.30 -40.00 3.97
CA ARG A 463 25.71 -39.05 2.91
C ARG A 463 26.26 -39.79 1.69
N ALA A 464 27.15 -40.76 1.92
CA ALA A 464 27.73 -41.58 0.86
C ALA A 464 26.67 -42.40 0.12
N ASN A 465 25.73 -43.00 0.85
CA ASN A 465 24.65 -43.81 0.26
C ASN A 465 23.66 -42.98 -0.58
N LEU A 466 23.47 -41.70 -0.25
CA LEU A 466 22.60 -40.77 -0.99
C LEU A 466 23.33 -40.04 -2.14
N GLY A 467 24.65 -40.21 -2.28
CA GLY A 467 25.46 -39.50 -3.27
C GLY A 467 25.62 -38.00 -2.97
N TRP A 468 25.47 -37.61 -1.71
CA TRP A 468 25.55 -36.21 -1.28
C TRP A 468 26.96 -35.93 -0.78
N SER A 469 27.81 -35.39 -1.66
CA SER A 469 29.16 -34.93 -1.32
C SER A 469 29.17 -33.55 -0.68
#